data_AF-A0A0D0B7I0-F1
#
_entry.id   AF-A0A0D0B7I0-F1
#
_cell.length_a   1.000
_cell.length_b   1.000
_cell.length_c   1.000
_cell.angle_alpha   90.00
_cell.angle_beta   90.00
_cell.angle_gamma   90.00
#
_symmetry.space_group_name_H-M   'P 1'
#
loop_
_entity.id
_entity.type
_entity.pdbx_description
1 polymer ?
#
loop_
_entity_poly.entity_id
_entity_poly.type
_entity_poly.pdbx_seq_one_letter_code
_entity_poly.pdbx_strand_id
1 'polypeptide(L)' 'MRFPFLCISLTLTLSVSVSACAHRFSSCRTSYDCCSDLLCMKYMNPTSGHCDYPTSR' A
#
# COMPACT_ATOMS: atom_id res chain seq x y z
N MET A 1 -8.65 -44.79 17.46
CA MET A 1 -8.28 -44.69 16.03
C MET A 1 -9.35 -43.91 15.26
N ARG A 2 -9.03 -42.72 14.74
CA ARG A 2 -9.78 -41.99 13.69
C ARG A 2 -8.95 -40.76 13.27
N PHE A 3 -8.04 -40.99 12.33
CA PHE A 3 -8.08 -40.57 10.91
C PHE A 3 -7.83 -39.06 10.68
N PRO A 4 -6.70 -38.72 10.03
CA PRO A 4 -6.24 -37.37 9.78
C PRO A 4 -7.04 -36.76 8.62
N PHE A 5 -7.98 -35.86 8.92
CA PHE A 5 -8.51 -34.96 7.90
C PHE A 5 -7.55 -33.78 7.73
N LEU A 6 -6.38 -34.10 7.18
CA LEU A 6 -5.58 -33.19 6.37
C LEU A 6 -6.43 -32.81 5.16
N CYS A 7 -7.32 -31.84 5.31
CA CYS A 7 -7.94 -31.22 4.15
C CYS A 7 -8.68 -29.95 4.56
N ILE A 8 -8.32 -28.88 3.87
CA ILE A 8 -9.16 -27.71 3.64
C ILE A 8 -9.22 -26.74 4.82
N SER A 9 -8.13 -26.02 5.02
CA SER A 9 -8.19 -24.57 5.17
C SER A 9 -6.84 -24.02 4.76
N LEU A 10 -6.47 -24.22 3.49
CA LEU A 10 -5.65 -23.23 2.81
C LEU A 10 -6.52 -21.97 2.74
N THR A 11 -6.65 -21.25 3.86
CA THR A 11 -7.01 -19.84 3.83
C THR A 11 -5.83 -19.21 3.11
N LEU A 12 -5.95 -19.20 1.79
CA LEU A 12 -5.29 -18.23 0.95
C LEU A 12 -5.82 -16.90 1.46
N THR A 13 -5.17 -16.39 2.51
CA THR A 13 -5.29 -15.03 2.96
C THR A 13 -4.72 -14.25 1.80
N LEU A 14 -5.57 -14.02 0.81
CA LEU A 14 -5.46 -12.91 -0.11
C LEU A 14 -5.42 -11.72 0.85
N SER A 15 -4.22 -11.35 1.28
CA SER A 15 -3.88 -10.00 1.65
C SER A 15 -4.10 -9.20 0.39
N VAL A 16 -5.38 -8.97 0.07
CA VAL A 16 -5.81 -7.75 -0.55
C VAL A 16 -5.28 -6.72 0.42
N SER A 17 -4.06 -6.25 0.14
CA SER A 17 -3.65 -4.92 0.50
C SER A 17 -4.71 -4.04 -0.13
N VAL A 18 -5.85 -3.92 0.56
CA VAL A 18 -6.72 -2.75 0.47
C VAL A 18 -5.69 -1.66 0.53
N SER A 19 -5.50 -0.97 -0.59
CA SER A 19 -4.59 0.16 -0.69
C SER A 19 -5.18 1.20 0.26
N ALA A 20 -4.95 0.98 1.56
CA ALA A 20 -5.05 1.97 2.60
C ALA A 20 -4.06 2.99 2.11
N CYS A 21 -4.63 4.02 1.51
CA CYS A 21 -3.90 5.04 0.84
C CYS A 21 -2.79 5.52 1.77
N ALA A 22 -1.62 5.77 1.20
CA ALA A 22 -0.43 6.13 1.93
C ALA A 22 -0.66 7.51 2.58
N HIS A 23 -0.48 7.56 3.90
CA HIS A 23 -0.58 8.80 4.66
C HIS A 23 0.67 9.66 4.43
N ARG A 24 0.67 10.89 4.95
CA ARG A 24 1.81 11.82 4.83
C ARG A 24 3.13 11.15 5.27
N PHE A 25 4.20 11.42 4.53
CA PHE A 25 5.54 10.83 4.68
C PHE A 25 5.64 9.32 4.39
N SER A 26 4.55 8.65 4.03
CA SER A 26 4.62 7.27 3.56
C SER A 26 5.21 7.22 2.16
N SER A 27 5.97 6.16 1.91
CA SER A 27 6.54 5.87 0.58
C SER A 27 5.42 5.70 -0.44
N CYS A 28 5.59 6.31 -1.61
CA CYS A 28 4.64 6.23 -2.71
C CYS A 28 5.36 6.04 -4.04
N ARG A 29 4.67 5.39 -4.99
CA ARG A 29 5.14 5.25 -6.38
C ARG A 29 4.43 6.18 -7.35
N THR A 30 3.15 6.48 -7.08
CA THR A 30 2.27 7.32 -7.89
C THR A 30 1.37 8.14 -6.98
N SER A 31 0.78 9.23 -7.47
CA SER A 31 -0.13 10.06 -6.68
C SER A 31 -1.39 9.31 -6.21
N TYR A 32 -1.80 8.25 -6.92
CA TYR A 32 -2.91 7.39 -6.54
C TYR A 32 -2.61 6.48 -5.35
N ASP A 33 -1.33 6.35 -5.00
CA ASP A 33 -0.90 5.58 -3.84
C ASP A 33 -1.21 6.34 -2.54
N CYS A 34 -1.29 7.68 -2.60
CA CYS A 34 -1.50 8.56 -1.45
C CYS A 34 -3.00 8.78 -1.15
N CYS A 35 -3.32 9.06 0.12
CA CYS A 35 -4.69 9.43 0.48
C CYS A 35 -5.12 10.74 -0.16
N SER A 36 -6.43 10.91 -0.38
CA SER A 36 -7.02 12.16 -0.86
C SER A 36 -6.44 13.35 -0.10
N ASP A 37 -6.09 14.41 -0.85
CA ASP A 37 -5.37 15.63 -0.41
C ASP A 37 -3.82 15.54 -0.44
N LEU A 38 -3.25 14.34 -0.59
CA LEU A 38 -1.80 14.14 -0.69
C LEU A 38 -1.37 13.79 -2.12
N LEU A 39 -0.19 14.25 -2.50
CA LEU A 39 0.45 13.95 -3.78
C LEU A 39 1.75 13.19 -3.54
N CYS A 40 2.09 12.31 -4.46
CA CYS A 40 3.36 11.60 -4.40
C CYS A 40 4.50 12.49 -4.88
N MET A 41 5.20 13.09 -3.94
CA MET A 41 6.33 13.98 -4.19
C MET A 41 7.60 13.15 -4.40
N LYS A 42 8.11 13.16 -5.64
CA LYS A 42 9.37 12.51 -6.02
C LYS A 42 10.50 13.56 -6.03
N TYR A 43 11.41 13.45 -5.06
CA TYR A 43 12.55 14.35 -4.96
C TYR A 43 13.75 13.71 -5.67
N MET A 44 14.01 14.15 -6.91
CA MET A 44 15.12 13.74 -7.79
C MET A 44 15.22 12.25 -8.18
N ASN A 45 14.62 11.33 -7.44
CA ASN A 45 14.67 9.90 -7.73
C ASN A 45 13.29 9.40 -8.23
N PRO A 46 13.18 8.87 -9.46
CA PRO A 46 11.91 8.37 -9.99
C PRO A 46 11.40 7.12 -9.26
N THR A 47 12.28 6.46 -8.51
CA THR A 47 12.07 5.15 -7.88
C THR A 47 11.41 5.27 -6.50
N SER A 48 11.59 6.39 -5.80
CA SER A 48 11.05 6.62 -4.46
C SER A 48 10.52 8.04 -4.32
N GLY A 49 9.22 8.17 -4.03
CA GLY A 49 8.59 9.41 -3.58
C GLY A 49 7.98 9.22 -2.20
N HIS A 50 7.52 10.30 -1.60
CA HIS A 50 6.69 10.25 -0.41
C HIS A 50 5.42 11.08 -0.59
N CYS A 51 4.34 10.66 0.07
CA CYS A 51 3.11 11.42 0.08
C CYS A 51 3.30 12.69 0.90
N ASP A 52 3.14 13.86 0.28
CA ASP A 52 3.12 15.14 0.96
C ASP A 52 2.07 16.06 0.33
N TYR A 53 1.78 17.17 0.99
CA TYR A 53 0.83 18.13 0.46
C TYR A 53 1.40 18.81 -0.80
N PRO A 54 0.56 19.16 -1.78
CA PRO A 54 0.97 20.09 -2.82
C PRO A 54 1.50 21.37 -2.15
N THR A 55 2.82 21.62 -2.25
CA THR A 55 3.37 22.93 -1.89
C THR A 55 2.83 23.93 -2.91
N SER A 56 1.75 24.62 -2.55
CA SER A 56 1.22 25.76 -3.30
C SER A 56 2.28 26.86 -3.24
N ARG A 57 3.05 27.01 -4.32
CA ARG A 57 4.09 28.02 -4.46
C ARG A 57 3.62 29.11 -5.41
#